data_AF-F5P2H6-F1
#
_entry.id   AF-F5P2H6-F1
#
_cell.length_a   1.000
_cell.length_b   1.000
_cell.length_c   1.000
_cell.angle_alpha   90.00
_cell.angle_beta   90.00
_cell.angle_gamma   90.00
#
_symmetry.space_group_name_H-M   'P 1'
#
loop_
_entity.id
_entity.type
_entity.pdbx_description
1 polymer ?
#
loop_
_entity_poly.entity_id
_entity_poly.type
_entity_poly.pdbx_seq_one_letter_code
_entity_poly.pdbx_strand_id
1 'polypeptide(L)'
;MQLNEKGYYFAVLVLGLFSAASYQKTVRDKYEGIPTTSIYYMTCLTVFIISVALLMVGLWNATLLLSEKGFYGLAFFLSLFGAVAVQKNIRDAGINPPKETQVTQEEYSE
;
A
#
# COMPACT_ATOMS: atom_id res chain seq x y z
N MET A 1 -24.02 3.02 11.74
CA MET A 1 -22.69 3.17 12.36
C MET A 1 -22.55 4.52 13.01
N GLN A 2 -22.09 4.52 14.25
CA GLN A 2 -21.59 5.71 14.94
C GLN A 2 -20.34 6.25 14.24
N LEU A 3 -20.02 7.53 14.43
CA LEU A 3 -18.91 8.17 13.73
C LEU A 3 -17.53 7.56 14.09
N ASN A 4 -17.39 7.11 15.34
CA ASN A 4 -16.20 6.40 15.82
C ASN A 4 -15.98 5.05 15.09
N GLU A 5 -17.04 4.30 14.80
CA GLU A 5 -16.97 3.04 14.06
C GLU A 5 -16.49 3.30 12.63
N LYS A 6 -16.99 4.35 11.97
CA LYS A 6 -16.51 4.74 10.63
C LYS A 6 -15.03 5.14 10.67
N GLY A 7 -14.62 5.90 11.68
CA GLY A 7 -13.22 6.27 11.91
C GLY A 7 -12.33 5.05 12.13
N TYR A 8 -12.81 4.02 12.82
CA TYR A 8 -12.09 2.77 13.03
C TYR A 8 -11.78 2.06 11.70
N TYR A 9 -12.77 1.85 10.82
CA TYR A 9 -12.51 1.20 9.52
C TYR A 9 -11.59 2.02 8.63
N PHE A 10 -11.70 3.35 8.66
CA PHE A 10 -10.80 4.22 7.93
C PHE A 10 -9.36 4.12 8.46
N ALA A 11 -9.17 4.13 9.77
CA ALA A 11 -7.85 3.98 10.38
C ALA A 11 -7.22 2.62 10.06
N VAL A 12 -8.01 1.54 10.13
CA VAL A 12 -7.56 0.18 9.74
C VAL A 12 -7.16 0.13 8.28
N LEU A 13 -7.92 0.76 7.38
CA LEU A 13 -7.59 0.86 5.96
C LEU A 13 -6.26 1.57 5.76
N VAL A 14 -6.06 2.75 6.35
CA VAL A 14 -4.82 3.52 6.22
C VAL A 14 -3.62 2.76 6.79
N LEU A 15 -3.80 2.10 7.94
CA LEU A 15 -2.77 1.27 8.57
C LEU A 15 -2.36 0.09 7.67
N GLY A 16 -3.35 -0.58 7.07
CA GLY A 16 -3.11 -1.68 6.13
C GLY A 16 -2.39 -1.24 4.86
N LEU A 17 -2.79 -0.10 4.27
CA LEU A 17 -2.12 0.45 3.09
C LEU A 17 -0.67 0.86 3.39
N PHE A 18 -0.46 1.58 4.50
CA PHE A 18 0.87 2.03 4.91
C PHE A 18 1.81 0.84 5.15
N SER A 19 1.37 -0.13 5.96
CA SER A 19 2.18 -1.32 6.27
C SER A 19 2.47 -2.16 5.03
N ALA A 20 1.50 -2.35 4.13
CA ALA A 20 1.69 -3.08 2.88
C ALA A 20 2.65 -2.37 1.92
N ALA A 21 2.55 -1.04 1.79
CA ALA A 21 3.45 -0.24 0.96
C ALA A 21 4.88 -0.25 1.52
N SER A 22 5.04 -0.05 2.82
CA SER A 22 6.34 -0.14 3.50
C SER A 22 6.95 -1.53 3.37
N TYR A 23 6.16 -2.59 3.54
CA TYR A 23 6.64 -3.96 3.38
C TYR A 23 7.14 -4.22 1.95
N GLN A 24 6.37 -3.84 0.93
CA GLN A 24 6.78 -3.98 -0.48
C GLN A 24 8.03 -3.17 -0.81
N LYS A 25 8.11 -1.95 -0.29
CA LYS A 25 9.31 -1.11 -0.40
C LYS A 25 10.52 -1.81 0.20
N THR A 26 10.46 -2.28 1.44
CA THR A 26 11.60 -2.97 2.09
C THR A 26 12.00 -4.25 1.37
N VAL A 27 11.05 -5.03 0.86
CA VAL A 27 11.33 -6.22 0.06
C VAL A 27 12.10 -5.87 -1.21
N ARG A 28 11.64 -4.86 -1.95
CA ARG A 28 12.34 -4.37 -3.15
C ARG A 28 13.72 -3.84 -2.80
N ASP A 29 13.82 -2.96 -1.81
CA ASP A 29 15.08 -2.33 -1.41
C ASP A 29 16.11 -3.41 -1.04
N LYS A 30 15.69 -4.53 -0.42
CA LYS A 30 16.53 -5.71 -0.18
C LYS A 30 17.00 -6.40 -1.47
N TYR A 31 16.15 -6.51 -2.50
CA TYR A 31 16.53 -7.07 -3.80
C TYR A 31 17.45 -6.14 -4.61
N GLU A 32 17.33 -4.83 -4.43
CA GLU A 32 18.19 -3.81 -5.06
C GLU A 32 19.52 -3.59 -4.32
N GLY A 33 19.76 -4.29 -3.21
CA GLY A 33 20.99 -4.18 -2.42
C GLY A 33 21.05 -2.95 -1.51
N ILE A 34 19.94 -2.23 -1.34
CA ILE A 34 19.83 -1.11 -0.41
C ILE A 34 19.80 -1.66 1.03
N PRO A 35 20.58 -1.09 1.96
CA PRO A 35 20.62 -1.59 3.34
C PRO A 35 19.25 -1.46 3.99
N THR A 36 18.69 -2.60 4.40
CA THR A 36 17.40 -2.71 5.09
C THR A 36 17.57 -3.44 6.42
N THR A 37 16.76 -3.08 7.41
CA THR A 37 16.78 -3.73 8.73
C THR A 37 15.76 -4.87 8.77
N SER A 38 16.20 -6.09 9.12
CA SER A 38 15.31 -7.26 9.24
C SER A 38 14.17 -7.05 10.23
N ILE A 39 14.40 -6.28 11.29
CA ILE A 39 13.36 -5.92 12.28
C ILE A 39 12.27 -5.08 11.64
N TYR A 40 12.61 -4.08 10.81
CA TYR A 40 11.61 -3.24 10.13
C TYR A 40 10.72 -4.06 9.21
N TYR A 41 11.32 -4.98 8.45
CA TYR A 41 10.61 -5.92 7.59
C TYR A 41 9.57 -6.76 8.37
N MET A 42 9.96 -7.33 9.51
CA MET A 42 9.07 -8.11 10.39
C MET A 42 7.98 -7.25 11.02
N THR A 43 8.31 -6.02 11.43
CA THR A 43 7.33 -5.09 12.01
C THR A 43 6.27 -4.69 10.99
N CYS A 44 6.66 -4.35 9.76
CA CYS A 44 5.70 -4.03 8.69
C CYS A 44 4.76 -5.20 8.40
N LEU A 45 5.30 -6.42 8.31
CA LEU A 45 4.48 -7.62 8.10
C LEU A 45 3.50 -7.86 9.27
N THR A 46 3.97 -7.70 10.50
CA THR A 46 3.15 -7.88 11.70
C THR A 46 2.00 -6.86 11.74
N VAL A 47 2.30 -5.58 11.50
CA VAL A 47 1.29 -4.51 11.47
C VAL A 47 0.27 -4.75 10.35
N PHE A 48 0.71 -5.24 9.19
CA PHE A 48 -0.20 -5.60 8.09
C PHE A 48 -1.16 -6.72 8.51
N ILE A 49 -0.65 -7.80 9.11
CA ILE A 49 -1.49 -8.91 9.62
C ILE A 49 -2.49 -8.39 10.67
N ILE A 50 -2.04 -7.54 11.59
CA ILE A 50 -2.92 -6.92 12.60
C ILE A 50 -4.02 -6.09 11.93
N SER A 51 -3.71 -5.30 10.90
CA SER A 51 -4.73 -4.51 10.18
C SER A 51 -5.80 -5.41 9.54
N VAL A 52 -5.41 -6.52 8.93
CA VAL A 52 -6.34 -7.48 8.33
C VAL A 52 -7.19 -8.16 9.40
N ALA A 53 -6.57 -8.54 10.53
CA ALA A 53 -7.28 -9.14 11.66
C ALA A 53 -8.30 -8.15 12.27
N LEU A 54 -7.93 -6.89 12.46
CA LEU A 54 -8.82 -5.83 12.95
C LEU A 54 -9.99 -5.59 11.99
N LEU A 55 -9.75 -5.59 10.67
CA LEU A 55 -10.82 -5.48 9.68
C LEU A 55 -11.81 -6.65 9.81
N MET A 56 -11.29 -7.89 9.90
CA MET A 56 -12.11 -9.10 10.04
C MET A 56 -12.93 -9.09 11.33
N VAL A 57 -12.31 -8.77 12.46
CA VAL A 57 -12.98 -8.69 13.77
C VAL A 57 -14.02 -7.57 13.79
N GLY A 58 -13.68 -6.40 13.25
CA GLY A 58 -14.61 -5.28 13.10
C GLY A 58 -15.84 -5.68 12.31
N LEU A 59 -15.64 -6.25 11.11
CA LEU A 59 -16.74 -6.68 10.25
C LEU A 59 -17.58 -7.81 10.87
N TRP A 60 -16.94 -8.72 11.61
CA TRP A 60 -17.66 -9.78 12.34
C TRP A 60 -18.60 -9.18 13.39
N ASN A 61 -18.11 -8.22 14.18
CA ASN A 61 -18.87 -7.60 15.26
C ASN A 61 -19.89 -6.54 14.77
N ALA A 62 -19.69 -5.95 13.59
CA ALA A 62 -20.55 -4.89 13.09
C ALA A 62 -21.98 -5.39 12.85
N THR A 63 -22.97 -4.64 13.33
CA THR A 63 -24.40 -4.87 13.06
C THR A 63 -24.80 -4.27 11.70
N LEU A 64 -24.02 -4.57 10.65
CA LEU A 64 -24.24 -4.11 9.27
C LEU A 64 -24.89 -5.20 8.41
N LEU A 65 -25.54 -4.79 7.31
CA LEU A 65 -25.98 -5.72 6.28
C LEU A 65 -24.79 -6.48 5.69
N LEU A 66 -25.01 -7.73 5.30
CA LEU A 66 -23.96 -8.58 4.77
C LEU A 66 -23.32 -7.99 3.49
N SER A 67 -24.11 -7.29 2.68
CA SER A 67 -23.63 -6.55 1.50
C SER A 67 -22.69 -5.39 1.85
N GLU A 68 -23.00 -4.63 2.89
CA GLU A 68 -22.14 -3.54 3.37
C GLU A 68 -20.82 -4.10 3.92
N LYS A 69 -20.86 -5.22 4.64
CA LYS A 69 -19.65 -5.89 5.12
C LYS A 69 -18.74 -6.32 3.97
N GLY A 70 -19.33 -6.90 2.92
CA GLY A 70 -18.62 -7.26 1.70
C GLY A 70 -17.99 -6.05 1.01
N PHE A 71 -18.71 -4.91 0.99
CA PHE A 71 -18.21 -3.67 0.40
C PHE A 71 -16.94 -3.16 1.09
N TYR A 72 -16.89 -3.16 2.42
CA TYR A 72 -15.68 -2.76 3.17
C TYR A 72 -14.48 -3.68 2.89
N GLY A 73 -14.69 -4.99 2.84
CA GLY A 73 -13.64 -5.94 2.49
C GLY A 73 -13.12 -5.69 1.06
N LEU A 74 -14.03 -5.58 0.09
CA LEU A 74 -13.68 -5.31 -1.31
C LEU A 74 -12.95 -3.96 -1.46
N ALA A 75 -13.41 -2.91 -0.77
CA ALA A 75 -12.76 -1.61 -0.79
C ALA A 75 -11.33 -1.67 -0.24
N PHE A 76 -11.09 -2.42 0.83
CA PHE A 76 -9.74 -2.63 1.36
C PHE A 76 -8.82 -3.33 0.34
N PHE A 77 -9.29 -4.40 -0.30
CA PHE A 77 -8.53 -5.12 -1.34
C PHE A 77 -8.24 -4.26 -2.57
N LEU A 78 -9.23 -3.53 -3.09
CA LEU A 78 -9.05 -2.63 -4.23
C LEU A 78 -8.08 -1.49 -3.88
N SER A 79 -8.14 -0.97 -2.66
CA SER A 79 -7.21 0.05 -2.20
C SER A 79 -5.78 -0.47 -2.14
N LEU A 80 -5.57 -1.71 -1.66
CA LEU A 80 -4.26 -2.37 -1.68
C LEU A 80 -3.74 -2.51 -3.11
N PHE A 81 -4.58 -3.01 -4.02
CA PHE A 81 -4.22 -3.15 -5.43
C PHE A 81 -3.83 -1.80 -6.04
N GLY A 82 -4.63 -0.76 -5.81
CA GLY A 82 -4.35 0.60 -6.27
C GLY A 82 -3.02 1.13 -5.73
N ALA A 83 -2.76 0.93 -4.43
CA ALA A 83 -1.50 1.34 -3.83
C ALA A 83 -0.28 0.62 -4.45
N VAL A 84 -0.39 -0.68 -4.74
CA VAL A 84 0.66 -1.45 -5.43
C VAL A 84 0.86 -0.96 -6.86
N ALA A 85 -0.23 -0.74 -7.60
CA ALA A 85 -0.18 -0.24 -8.96
C ALA A 85 0.50 1.13 -9.04
N VAL A 86 0.14 2.05 -8.15
CA VAL A 86 0.77 3.38 -8.05
C VAL A 86 2.25 3.26 -7.69
N GLN A 87 2.61 2.41 -6.72
CA GLN A 87 4.02 2.17 -6.35
C GLN A 87 4.86 1.65 -7.53
N LYS A 88 4.30 0.72 -8.32
CA LYS A 88 4.94 0.21 -9.52
C LYS A 88 5.05 1.27 -10.61
N ASN A 89 3.98 2.00 -10.90
CA ASN A 89 3.96 3.06 -11.91
C ASN A 89 4.99 4.16 -11.61
N ILE A 90 5.05 4.63 -10.36
CA ILE A 90 6.02 5.64 -9.93
C ILE A 90 7.46 5.12 -10.07
N ARG A 91 7.71 3.86 -9.69
CA ARG A 91 9.01 3.22 -9.87
C ARG A 91 9.42 3.18 -11.34
N ASP A 92 8.52 2.72 -12.21
CA ASP A 92 8.83 2.51 -13.62
C ASP A 92 9.06 3.84 -14.36
N ALA A 93 8.35 4.90 -13.96
CA ALA A 93 8.59 6.25 -14.45
C ALA A 93 9.95 6.83 -14.03
N GLY A 94 10.50 6.41 -12.88
CA GLY A 94 11.83 6.84 -12.42
C GLY A 94 12.99 6.13 -13.12
N ILE A 95 12.75 4.99 -13.77
CA ILE A 95 13.78 4.18 -14.46
C ILE A 95 13.94 4.62 -15.92
N ASN A 96 12.89 5.17 -16.55
CA ASN A 96 12.94 5.70 -17.91
C ASN A 96 12.53 7.18 -17.90
N PRO A 97 13.48 8.14 -17.99
CA PRO A 97 13.09 9.51 -18.28
C PRO A 97 12.30 9.54 -19.60
N PRO A 98 11.34 10.45 -19.79
CA PRO A 98 10.66 10.62 -21.06
C PRO A 98 11.70 10.76 -22.17
N LYS A 99 11.52 10.05 -23.30
CA LYS A 99 12.46 10.11 -24.44
C LYS A 99 12.76 11.53 -24.90
N GLU A 100 11.86 12.47 -24.64
CA GLU A 100 12.01 13.90 -24.90
C GLU A 100 13.23 14.52 -24.18
N THR A 101 13.60 14.04 -22.98
CA THR A 101 14.78 14.53 -22.24
C THR A 101 16.10 14.00 -22.82
N GLN A 102 16.10 12.86 -23.50
CA GLN A 102 17.32 12.28 -24.08
C GLN A 102 17.72 13.00 -25.38
N VAL A 103 16.75 13.41 -26.21
CA VAL A 103 17.01 14.14 -27.46
C VAL A 103 17.67 15.50 -27.19
N THR A 104 17.21 16.24 -26.18
CA THR A 104 17.76 17.58 -25.87
C THR A 104 19.16 17.55 -25.27
N GLN A 105 19.57 16.44 -24.64
CA GLN A 105 20.92 16.32 -24.07
C GLN A 105 21.97 15.86 -25.09
N GLU A 106 21.58 15.03 -26.06
CA GLU A 106 22.44 14.65 -27.18
C GLU A 106 22.62 15.83 -28.15
N GLU A 107 21.56 16.60 -28.45
CA GLU A 107 21.61 17.75 -29.38
C GLU A 107 22.37 18.98 -28.82
N TYR A 108 22.64 19.04 -27.51
CA TYR A 108 23.49 20.09 -26.90
C TYR A 108 24.93 19.60 -26.64
N SER A 109 25.21 18.31 -26.84
CA SER A 109 26.54 17.72 -26.67
C SER A 109 27.27 17.48 -28.00
N GLU A 110 26.64 17.77 -29.13
CA GLU A 110 27.22 17.83 -30.49
C GLU A 110 27.55 19.28 -30.88
#